data_AF-A0A840ACD4-F1
#
_entry.id   AF-A0A840ACD4-F1
#
_cell.length_a   1.000
_cell.length_b   1.000
_cell.length_c   1.000
_cell.angle_alpha   90.00
_cell.angle_beta   90.00
_cell.angle_gamma   90.00
#
_symmetry.space_group_name_H-M   'P 1'
#
loop_
_entity.id
_entity.type
_entity.pdbx_description
1 polymer ?
#
loop_
_entity_poly.entity_id
_entity_poly.type
_entity_poly.pdbx_seq_one_letter_code
_entity_poly.pdbx_strand_id
1 'polypeptide(L)'
;MADEDEHGQAGEEGTRAGAPPRQGRRLSDKILVAFHQACDQSDFEVAEQLLRVLEMMLTRRAVSPDANRRRNIETLVAAHERLWHLRHPDADNEL
;
A
#
# COMPACT_ATOMS: atom_id res chain seq x y z
N MET A 1 -46.01 -21.60 39.52
CA MET A 1 -45.40 -20.43 38.84
C MET A 1 -43.96 -20.86 38.60
N ALA A 2 -43.66 -21.55 37.50
CA ALA A 2 -43.36 -21.00 36.15
C ALA A 2 -42.11 -20.09 36.25
N ASP A 3 -40.96 -20.29 35.62
CA ASP A 3 -40.48 -21.00 34.41
C ASP A 3 -38.95 -21.25 34.63
N GLU A 4 -38.35 -22.39 34.27
CA GLU A 4 -37.61 -22.64 33.00
C GLU A 4 -36.46 -21.63 32.77
N ASP A 5 -35.16 -21.93 32.88
CA ASP A 5 -34.28 -22.87 32.17
C ASP A 5 -33.18 -22.08 31.43
N GLU A 6 -31.94 -22.45 31.75
CA GLU A 6 -30.76 -22.57 30.87
C GLU A 6 -30.60 -21.63 29.65
N HIS A 7 -29.51 -20.85 29.61
CA HIS A 7 -28.62 -20.65 28.45
C HIS A 7 -27.27 -20.18 29.03
N GLY A 8 -26.15 -20.89 28.93
CA GLY A 8 -25.64 -21.47 27.71
C GLY A 8 -24.61 -20.53 27.09
N GLN A 9 -23.40 -20.55 27.65
CA GLN A 9 -22.10 -20.38 26.99
C GLN A 9 -22.03 -19.58 25.67
N ALA A 10 -21.42 -18.39 25.71
CA ALA A 10 -20.71 -17.78 24.59
C ALA A 10 -19.71 -16.80 25.21
N GLY A 11 -18.40 -17.03 25.19
CA GLY A 11 -17.59 -17.29 24.02
C GLY A 11 -16.39 -16.36 24.16
N GLU A 12 -15.30 -16.89 24.69
CA GLU A 12 -13.99 -16.27 24.61
C GLU A 12 -13.62 -16.11 23.14
N GLU A 13 -13.85 -14.95 22.54
CA GLU A 13 -13.26 -14.64 21.25
C GLU A 13 -12.69 -13.22 21.26
N GLY A 14 -11.45 -13.17 21.72
CA GLY A 14 -10.38 -12.66 20.88
C GLY A 14 -10.47 -11.18 20.56
N THR A 15 -9.70 -10.42 21.33
CA THR A 15 -9.00 -9.21 20.92
C THR A 15 -8.63 -9.26 19.43
N ARG A 16 -9.53 -8.81 18.54
CA ARG A 16 -9.14 -8.39 17.18
C ARG A 16 -8.59 -6.99 17.32
N ALA A 17 -7.45 -6.89 18.03
CA ALA A 17 -6.47 -5.87 17.74
C ALA A 17 -6.32 -5.92 16.22
N GLY A 18 -6.78 -4.86 15.54
CA GLY A 18 -6.60 -4.70 14.12
C GLY A 18 -5.10 -4.77 13.87
N ALA A 19 -4.64 -5.96 13.49
CA ALA A 19 -3.25 -6.17 13.18
C ALA A 19 -2.91 -5.15 12.09
N PRO A 20 -1.83 -4.35 12.27
CA PRO A 20 -1.43 -3.40 11.24
C PRO A 20 -1.34 -4.16 9.92
N PRO A 21 -1.80 -3.55 8.80
CA PRO A 21 -1.82 -4.21 7.50
C PRO A 21 -0.47 -4.87 7.29
N ARG A 22 -0.49 -6.11 6.81
CA ARG A 22 0.69 -6.97 6.61
C ARG A 22 1.54 -6.46 5.44
N GLN A 23 1.91 -5.19 5.50
CA GLN A 23 2.62 -4.37 4.53
C GLN A 23 4.01 -4.93 4.20
N GLY A 24 4.49 -5.97 4.90
CA GLY A 24 5.73 -6.68 4.55
C GLY A 24 5.54 -7.91 3.66
N ARG A 25 4.31 -8.34 3.36
CA ARG A 25 4.06 -9.65 2.73
C ARG A 25 3.67 -9.57 1.24
N ARG A 26 3.24 -8.41 0.72
CA ARG A 26 2.84 -8.29 -0.68
C ARG A 26 4.05 -7.95 -1.53
N LEU A 27 4.10 -8.51 -2.74
CA LEU A 27 5.13 -8.17 -3.71
C LEU A 27 5.12 -6.66 -4.02
N SER A 28 3.95 -6.01 -4.05
CA SER A 28 3.84 -4.55 -4.25
C SER A 28 4.62 -3.73 -3.23
N ASP A 29 4.59 -4.13 -1.96
CA ASP A 29 5.31 -3.42 -0.90
C ASP A 29 6.83 -3.58 -1.06
N LYS A 30 7.28 -4.77 -1.47
CA LYS A 30 8.69 -5.02 -1.77
C LYS A 30 9.18 -4.21 -2.98
N ILE A 31 8.35 -4.09 -4.01
CA ILE A 31 8.64 -3.24 -5.17
C ILE A 31 8.72 -1.77 -4.76
N LEU A 32 7.85 -1.29 -3.87
CA LEU A 32 7.90 0.08 -3.37
C LEU A 32 9.19 0.36 -2.57
N VAL A 33 9.61 -0.58 -1.72
CA VAL A 33 10.89 -0.47 -1.01
C VAL A 33 12.07 -0.45 -1.98
N ALA A 34 12.10 -1.35 -2.98
CA ALA A 34 13.14 -1.38 -3.99
C ALA A 34 13.16 -0.09 -4.84
N PHE A 35 12.00 0.48 -5.13
CA PHE A 35 11.86 1.77 -5.82
C PHE A 35 12.54 2.89 -5.02
N HIS A 36 12.24 3.00 -3.72
CA HIS A 36 12.90 4.01 -2.87
C HIS A 36 14.41 3.81 -2.82
N GLN A 37 14.86 2.56 -2.71
CA GLN A 37 16.28 2.24 -2.73
C GLN A 37 16.95 2.64 -4.07
N ALA A 38 16.28 2.45 -5.20
CA ALA A 38 16.78 2.88 -6.51
C ALA A 38 16.84 4.41 -6.62
N CYS A 39 15.82 5.12 -6.12
CA CYS A 39 15.84 6.58 -6.00
C CYS A 39 17.03 7.08 -5.18
N ASP A 40 17.28 6.47 -4.03
CA ASP A 40 18.37 6.86 -3.13
C ASP A 40 19.76 6.59 -3.74
N GLN A 41 19.86 5.61 -4.64
CA GLN A 41 21.05 5.32 -5.44
C GLN A 41 21.17 6.17 -6.72
N SER A 42 20.19 7.03 -7.00
CA SER A 42 20.09 7.78 -8.27
C SER A 42 20.03 6.89 -9.52
N ASP A 43 19.62 5.63 -9.36
CA ASP A 43 19.37 4.71 -10.47
C ASP A 43 17.93 4.89 -10.97
N PHE A 44 17.74 5.95 -11.76
CA PHE A 44 16.42 6.37 -12.17
C PHE A 44 15.79 5.46 -13.23
N GLU A 45 16.59 4.75 -14.00
CA GLU A 45 16.07 3.78 -14.99
C GLU A 45 15.45 2.59 -14.25
N VAL A 46 16.16 2.03 -13.27
CA VAL A 46 15.63 0.95 -12.43
C VAL A 46 14.41 1.41 -11.64
N ALA A 47 14.44 2.61 -11.06
CA ALA A 47 13.30 3.17 -10.35
C ALA A 47 12.05 3.28 -11.25
N GLU A 48 12.21 3.74 -12.48
CA GLU A 48 11.09 3.84 -13.43
C GLU A 48 10.51 2.46 -13.79
N GLN A 49 11.35 1.46 -14.02
CA GLN A 49 10.87 0.10 -14.32
C GLN A 49 10.13 -0.52 -13.14
N LEU A 50 10.64 -0.34 -11.91
CA LEU A 50 9.97 -0.80 -10.69
C LEU A 50 8.60 -0.14 -10.52
N LEU A 51 8.50 1.16 -10.80
CA LEU A 51 7.25 1.91 -10.71
C LEU A 51 6.21 1.42 -11.74
N ARG A 52 6.62 1.16 -12.99
CA ARG A 52 5.74 0.56 -14.01
C ARG A 52 5.23 -0.83 -13.61
N VAL A 53 6.10 -1.65 -13.01
CA VAL A 53 5.69 -2.98 -12.49
C VAL A 53 4.68 -2.83 -11.35
N LEU A 54 4.91 -1.89 -10.42
CA LEU A 54 3.98 -1.60 -9.34
C LEU A 54 2.62 -1.16 -9.87
N GLU A 55 2.60 -0.19 -10.80
CA GLU A 55 1.39 0.28 -11.46
C GLU A 55 0.62 -0.87 -12.12
N MET A 56 1.32 -1.71 -12.91
CA MET A 56 0.74 -2.88 -13.56
C MET A 56 0.08 -3.83 -12.54
N MET A 57 0.74 -4.08 -11.41
CA MET A 57 0.21 -4.97 -10.36
C MET A 57 -1.05 -4.39 -9.68
N LEU A 58 -1.07 -3.08 -9.43
CA LEU A 58 -2.16 -2.40 -8.73
C LEU A 58 -3.37 -2.12 -9.63
N THR A 59 -3.15 -1.93 -10.93
CA THR A 59 -4.21 -1.66 -11.92
C THR A 59 -4.84 -2.93 -12.48
N ARG A 60 -4.06 -4.01 -12.69
CA ARG A 60 -4.61 -5.30 -13.16
C ARG A 60 -5.49 -5.99 -12.14
N ARG A 61 -5.23 -5.80 -10.84
CA ARG A 61 -5.91 -6.50 -9.75
C ARG A 61 -7.02 -5.63 -9.17
N ALA A 62 -8.11 -5.46 -9.92
CA ALA A 62 -9.34 -4.83 -9.43
C ALA A 62 -10.07 -5.77 -8.43
N VAL A 63 -9.49 -5.96 -7.25
CA VAL A 63 -10.06 -6.79 -6.18
C VAL A 63 -10.69 -5.85 -5.16
N SER A 64 -12.00 -5.61 -5.33
CA SER A 64 -12.90 -4.95 -4.34
C SER A 64 -12.82 -3.42 -4.22
N PRO A 65 -13.96 -2.75 -3.89
CA PRO A 65 -14.23 -1.40 -4.37
C PRO A 65 -13.68 -0.28 -3.46
N ASP A 66 -13.25 0.77 -4.15
CA ASP A 66 -13.01 2.14 -3.70
C ASP A 66 -11.89 2.43 -2.68
N ALA A 67 -11.97 1.96 -1.43
CA ALA A 67 -11.06 2.46 -0.38
C ALA A 67 -9.60 2.03 -0.59
N ASN A 68 -9.37 0.78 -0.96
CA ASN A 68 -8.02 0.31 -1.29
C ASN A 68 -7.54 0.87 -2.63
N ARG A 69 -8.45 1.16 -3.56
CA ARG A 69 -8.11 1.76 -4.86
C ARG A 69 -7.61 3.19 -4.70
N ARG A 70 -8.29 4.02 -3.90
CA ARG A 70 -7.86 5.39 -3.60
C ARG A 70 -6.46 5.41 -2.99
N ARG A 71 -6.23 4.62 -1.94
CA ARG A 71 -4.89 4.49 -1.31
C ARG A 71 -3.82 4.01 -2.28
N ASN A 72 -4.14 3.04 -3.13
CA ASN A 72 -3.21 2.57 -4.16
C ASN A 72 -2.86 3.67 -5.18
N ILE A 73 -3.85 4.47 -5.59
CA ILE A 73 -3.65 5.59 -6.51
C ILE A 73 -2.80 6.67 -5.84
N GLU A 74 -3.12 7.06 -4.60
CA GLU A 74 -2.32 8.02 -3.81
C GLU A 74 -0.87 7.56 -3.67
N THR A 75 -0.65 6.26 -3.42
CA THR A 75 0.71 5.68 -3.35
C THR A 75 1.44 5.78 -4.68
N LEU A 76 0.76 5.50 -5.80
CA LEU A 76 1.36 5.60 -7.14
C LEU A 76 1.69 7.06 -7.50
N VAL A 77 0.79 7.99 -7.19
CA VAL A 77 1.00 9.42 -7.43
C VAL A 77 2.21 9.92 -6.65
N ALA A 78 2.28 9.65 -5.34
CA ALA A 78 3.41 10.05 -4.50
C ALA A 78 4.75 9.46 -4.98
N ALA A 79 4.74 8.22 -5.48
CA ALA A 79 5.94 7.60 -6.05
C ALA A 79 6.35 8.26 -7.39
N HIS A 80 5.39 8.58 -8.26
CA HIS A 80 5.65 9.31 -9.50
C HIS A 80 6.21 10.72 -9.24
N GLU A 81 5.61 11.47 -8.32
CA GLU A 81 6.08 12.80 -7.92
C GLU A 81 7.52 12.73 -7.40
N ARG A 82 7.83 11.79 -6.51
CA ARG A 82 9.21 11.61 -6.01
C ARG A 82 10.19 11.38 -7.16
N LEU A 83 9.88 10.48 -8.10
CA LEU A 83 10.77 10.23 -9.24
C LEU A 83 10.90 11.47 -10.14
N TRP A 84 9.82 12.22 -10.32
CA TRP A 84 9.82 13.46 -11.10
C TRP A 84 10.75 14.51 -10.50
N HIS A 85 10.62 14.82 -9.20
CA HIS A 85 11.47 15.79 -8.51
C HIS A 85 12.95 15.40 -8.56
N LEU A 86 13.26 14.10 -8.43
CA LEU A 86 14.64 13.61 -8.51
C LEU A 86 15.25 13.75 -9.92
N ARG A 87 14.43 13.67 -10.98
CA ARG A 87 14.87 13.87 -12.37
C ARG A 87 14.90 15.34 -12.81
N HIS A 88 14.13 16.20 -12.15
CA HIS A 88 13.99 17.62 -12.49
C HIS A 88 14.25 18.50 -11.26
N PRO A 89 15.48 18.50 -10.71
CA PRO A 89 15.81 19.33 -9.55
C PRO A 89 15.61 20.83 -9.82
N ASP A 90 15.75 21.28 -11.07
CA ASP A 90 15.55 22.69 -11.46
C ASP A 90 14.07 23.13 -11.45
N ALA A 91 13.12 22.20 -11.65
CA ALA A 91 11.70 22.53 -11.66
C ALA A 91 11.16 22.90 -10.26
N ASP A 92 11.87 22.53 -9.19
CA ASP A 92 11.57 22.90 -7.81
C ASP A 92 12.07 24.31 -7.46
N ASN A 93 13.04 24.84 -8.21
CA ASN A 93 13.72 26.11 -7.92
C ASN A 93 13.11 27.32 -8.68
N GLU A 94 12.04 27.13 -9.44
CA GLU A 94 11.34 28.17 -10.21
C GLU A 94 9.97 28.58 -9.64
N LEU A 95 9.66 28.19 -8.39
CA LEU A 95 8.46 28.59 -7.61
C LEU A 95 8.82 29.44 -6.40
#